data_AF-A0A933CBD2-F1
#
_entry.id   AF-A0A933CBD2-F1
#
_cell.length_a   1.000
_cell.length_b   1.000
_cell.length_c   1.000
_cell.angle_alpha   90.00
_cell.angle_beta   90.00
_cell.angle_gamma   90.00
#
_symmetry.space_group_name_H-M   'P 1'
#
loop_
_entity.id
_entity.type
_entity.pdbx_description
1 polymer ?
#
loop_
_entity_poly.entity_id
_entity_poly.type
_entity_poly.pdbx_seq_one_letter_code
_entity_poly.pdbx_strand_id
1 'polypeptide(L)'
;MALGLLAGPIAAAGGRVEDQVKLRGQVQKYIRYNTEIVLNDAQRRVKEEALSAIPAPCCAEYSILTCCCPCNLAKAVWGMSHYLIARKGMEAAQVRGAVERWIAAINPAGFSGQACHEGGCGRAFHKNGCGGMNEDRLILR
;
A
#
# COMPACT_ATOMS: atom_id res chain seq x y z
N MET A 1 17.74 53.36 14.27
CA MET A 1 16.62 52.41 14.23
C MET A 1 16.76 51.57 12.97
N ALA A 2 17.27 50.35 13.06
CA ALA A 2 17.21 49.37 11.98
C ALA A 2 17.42 47.97 12.58
N LEU A 3 16.31 47.26 12.80
CA LEU A 3 16.30 45.85 13.19
C LEU A 3 15.07 45.22 12.54
N GLY A 4 15.28 44.13 11.80
CA GLY A 4 14.21 43.21 11.44
C GLY A 4 14.20 42.76 9.99
N LEU A 5 15.16 41.93 9.58
CA LEU A 5 14.93 40.94 8.52
C LEU A 5 14.81 39.58 9.21
N LEU A 6 13.58 39.18 9.53
CA LEU A 6 13.25 37.82 9.96
C LEU A 6 13.25 36.92 8.71
N ALA A 7 14.36 36.22 8.48
CA ALA A 7 14.38 35.06 7.60
C ALA A 7 13.64 33.91 8.31
N GLY A 8 12.38 33.70 7.94
CA GLY A 8 11.64 32.51 8.35
C GLY A 8 12.22 31.24 7.71
N PRO A 9 12.16 30.08 8.37
CA PRO A 9 12.72 28.84 7.83
C PRO A 9 11.89 28.37 6.64
N ILE A 10 12.53 28.24 5.48
CA ILE A 10 11.96 27.57 4.31
C ILE A 10 11.95 26.06 4.62
N ALA A 11 10.83 25.56 5.11
CA ALA A 11 10.66 24.16 5.42
C ALA A 11 10.63 23.29 4.13
N ALA A 12 11.65 22.43 4.00
CA ALA A 12 11.75 21.20 3.21
C ALA A 12 10.55 20.85 2.29
N ALA A 13 10.57 21.37 1.05
CA ALA A 13 9.75 20.85 -0.04
C ALA A 13 10.38 19.60 -0.70
N GLY A 14 11.71 19.43 -0.62
CA GLY A 14 12.45 18.35 -1.29
C GLY A 14 12.16 16.94 -0.76
N GLY A 15 12.13 16.75 0.56
CA GLY A 15 11.92 15.42 1.16
C GLY A 15 10.55 14.80 0.83
N ARG A 16 9.49 15.61 0.84
CA ARG A 16 8.13 15.15 0.53
C ARG A 16 7.96 14.71 -0.94
N VAL A 17 8.74 15.25 -1.87
CA VAL A 17 8.67 14.85 -3.28
C VAL A 17 9.44 13.56 -3.50
N GLU A 18 10.65 13.44 -2.94
CA GLU A 18 11.49 12.23 -3.06
C GLU A 18 10.79 11.01 -2.45
N ASP A 19 10.21 11.15 -1.26
CA ASP A 19 9.47 10.07 -0.59
C ASP A 19 8.29 9.57 -1.43
N GLN A 20 7.64 10.48 -2.17
CA GLN A 20 6.54 10.11 -3.05
C GLN A 20 6.98 9.46 -4.35
N VAL A 21 8.11 9.89 -4.92
CA VAL A 21 8.71 9.20 -6.08
C VAL A 21 9.08 7.77 -5.69
N LYS A 22 9.70 7.59 -4.52
CA LYS A 22 10.01 6.27 -3.96
C LYS A 22 8.76 5.43 -3.73
N LEU A 23 7.72 5.99 -3.09
CA LEU A 23 6.46 5.31 -2.86
C LEU A 23 5.78 4.91 -4.18
N ARG A 24 5.74 5.81 -5.16
CA ARG A 24 5.20 5.52 -6.49
C ARG A 24 5.92 4.35 -7.14
N GLY A 25 7.25 4.41 -7.20
CA GLY A 25 8.06 3.34 -7.81
C GLY A 25 7.88 2.00 -7.09
N GLN A 26 7.77 2.02 -5.76
CA GLN A 26 7.51 0.81 -4.97
C GLN A 26 6.13 0.21 -5.26
N VAL A 27 5.07 1.03 -5.25
CA VAL A 27 3.69 0.58 -5.50
C VAL A 27 3.57 0.00 -6.91
N GLN A 28 4.10 0.69 -7.93
CA GLN A 28 4.11 0.18 -9.31
C GLN A 28 4.84 -1.16 -9.43
N LYS A 29 5.98 -1.28 -8.75
CA LYS A 29 6.75 -2.53 -8.72
C LYS A 29 5.95 -3.67 -8.10
N TYR A 30 5.24 -3.42 -7.00
CA TYR A 30 4.40 -4.42 -6.37
C TYR A 30 3.19 -4.77 -7.22
N ILE A 31 2.49 -3.80 -7.82
CA ILE A 31 1.38 -4.09 -8.73
C ILE A 31 1.84 -5.00 -9.89
N ARG A 32 2.99 -4.70 -10.50
CA ARG A 32 3.56 -5.52 -11.58
C ARG A 32 3.89 -6.95 -11.13
N TYR A 33 4.37 -7.15 -9.91
CA TYR A 33 4.61 -8.48 -9.38
C TYR A 33 3.35 -9.33 -9.29
N ASN A 34 2.17 -8.73 -9.12
CA ASN A 34 0.90 -9.45 -9.07
C ASN A 34 0.57 -10.17 -10.39
N THR A 35 1.08 -9.66 -11.52
CA THR A 35 0.86 -10.25 -12.85
C THR A 35 2.05 -11.05 -13.34
N GLU A 36 3.28 -10.70 -12.93
CA GLU A 36 4.51 -11.36 -13.40
C GLU A 36 4.91 -12.60 -12.60
N ILE A 37 4.51 -12.69 -11.33
CA ILE A 37 4.95 -13.78 -10.44
C ILE A 37 3.78 -14.74 -10.24
N VAL A 38 3.88 -15.91 -10.88
CA VAL A 38 2.90 -16.98 -10.69
C VAL A 38 3.31 -17.83 -9.49
N LEU A 39 2.44 -17.91 -8.48
CA LEU A 39 2.64 -18.76 -7.31
C LEU A 39 2.20 -20.20 -7.60
N ASN A 40 3.04 -21.17 -7.22
CA ASN A 40 2.63 -22.57 -7.19
C ASN A 40 1.67 -22.86 -6.00
N ASP A 41 1.16 -24.08 -5.93
CA ASP A 41 0.12 -24.46 -4.96
C ASP A 41 0.57 -24.28 -3.49
N ALA A 42 1.80 -24.68 -3.16
CA ALA A 42 2.34 -24.51 -1.82
C ALA A 42 2.47 -23.02 -1.47
N GLN A 43 2.97 -22.21 -2.41
CA GLN A 43 3.11 -20.77 -2.25
C GLN A 43 1.75 -20.06 -2.14
N ARG A 44 0.72 -20.53 -2.84
CA ARG A 44 -0.64 -19.99 -2.72
C ARG A 44 -1.22 -20.22 -1.32
N ARG A 45 -0.98 -21.39 -0.72
CA ARG A 45 -1.37 -21.66 0.67
C ARG A 45 -0.72 -20.69 1.65
N VAL A 46 0.57 -20.39 1.47
CA VAL A 46 1.27 -19.37 2.26
C VAL A 46 0.62 -18.00 2.12
N LYS A 47 0.26 -17.59 0.89
CA LYS A 47 -0.45 -16.32 0.65
C LYS A 47 -1.82 -16.32 1.34
N GLU A 48 -2.58 -17.40 1.20
CA GLU A 48 -3.92 -17.53 1.79
C GLU A 48 -3.88 -17.45 3.30
N GLU A 49 -2.97 -18.19 3.95
CA GLU A 49 -2.78 -18.15 5.40
C GLU A 49 -2.36 -16.74 5.88
N ALA A 50 -1.42 -16.10 5.18
CA ALA A 50 -0.93 -14.78 5.56
C ALA A 50 -2.00 -13.69 5.44
N LEU A 51 -2.71 -13.66 4.30
CA LEU A 51 -3.56 -12.53 3.93
C LEU A 51 -5.01 -12.68 4.41
N SER A 52 -5.48 -13.90 4.69
CA SER A 52 -6.83 -14.11 5.24
C SER A 52 -6.97 -13.53 6.66
N ALA A 53 -5.86 -13.44 7.41
CA ALA A 53 -5.82 -12.90 8.77
C ALA A 53 -5.77 -11.36 8.85
N ILE A 54 -5.67 -10.66 7.71
CA ILE A 54 -5.56 -9.20 7.66
C ILE A 54 -6.87 -8.64 7.11
N PRO A 55 -7.64 -7.84 7.88
CA PRO A 55 -8.80 -7.13 7.34
C PRO A 55 -8.39 -6.21 6.18
N ALA A 56 -9.20 -6.15 5.12
CA ALA A 56 -8.92 -5.27 4.00
C ALA A 56 -8.99 -3.81 4.46
N PRO A 57 -7.96 -2.98 4.21
CA PRO A 57 -7.93 -1.62 4.73
C PRO A 57 -9.10 -0.73 4.26
N CYS A 58 -9.64 -1.00 3.06
CA CYS A 58 -10.71 -0.19 2.49
C CYS A 58 -12.12 -0.72 2.79
N CYS A 59 -12.27 -1.97 3.22
CA CYS A 59 -13.55 -2.65 3.42
C CYS A 59 -13.37 -3.81 4.43
N ALA A 60 -13.39 -3.50 5.72
CA ALA A 60 -12.90 -4.39 6.78
C ALA A 60 -13.76 -5.65 7.01
N GLU A 61 -14.93 -5.75 6.41
CA GLU A 61 -15.76 -6.96 6.39
C GLU A 61 -15.12 -8.10 5.56
N TYR A 62 -14.20 -7.77 4.65
CA TYR A 62 -13.39 -8.75 3.92
C TYR A 62 -11.94 -8.76 4.43
N SER A 63 -11.22 -9.84 4.11
CA SER A 63 -9.76 -9.87 4.28
C SER A 63 -9.06 -9.22 3.09
N ILE A 64 -7.80 -8.83 3.24
CA ILE A 64 -7.00 -8.31 2.11
C ILE A 64 -6.72 -9.39 1.07
N LEU A 65 -6.87 -10.68 1.41
CA LEU A 65 -6.89 -11.78 0.43
C LEU A 65 -8.13 -11.70 -0.47
N THR A 66 -9.31 -11.48 0.13
CA THR A 66 -10.63 -11.53 -0.52
C THR A 66 -11.24 -10.15 -0.76
N CYS A 67 -10.42 -9.10 -0.80
CA CYS A 67 -10.86 -7.73 -0.96
C CYS A 67 -11.79 -7.59 -2.18
N CYS A 68 -12.96 -6.98 -1.97
CA CYS A 68 -14.04 -6.90 -2.96
C CYS A 68 -13.68 -6.15 -4.24
N CYS A 69 -12.61 -5.33 -4.23
CA CYS A 69 -12.20 -4.53 -5.38
C CYS A 69 -10.69 -4.68 -5.66
N PRO A 70 -10.28 -4.88 -6.93
CA PRO A 70 -8.87 -4.96 -7.31
C PRO A 70 -8.26 -3.55 -7.44
N CYS A 71 -8.34 -2.76 -6.36
CA CYS A 71 -7.74 -1.43 -6.31
C CYS A 71 -6.21 -1.49 -6.27
N ASN A 72 -5.55 -0.33 -6.45
CA ASN A 72 -4.10 -0.26 -6.45
C ASN A 72 -3.47 -0.70 -5.12
N LEU A 73 -4.13 -0.45 -3.98
CA LEU A 73 -3.71 -1.00 -2.68
C LEU A 73 -3.72 -2.53 -2.68
N ALA A 74 -4.85 -3.15 -3.07
CA ALA A 74 -4.99 -4.60 -3.07
C ALA A 74 -4.00 -5.27 -4.03
N LYS A 75 -3.91 -4.77 -5.27
CA LYS A 75 -2.94 -5.24 -6.28
C LYS A 75 -1.50 -5.15 -5.79
N ALA A 76 -1.13 -4.05 -5.13
CA ALA A 76 0.19 -3.89 -4.54
C ALA A 76 0.44 -4.90 -3.41
N VAL A 77 -0.50 -5.07 -2.48
CA VAL A 77 -0.37 -6.09 -1.42
C VAL A 77 -0.21 -7.49 -2.02
N TRP A 78 -1.05 -7.86 -2.99
CA TRP A 78 -1.02 -9.17 -3.62
C TRP A 78 0.31 -9.46 -4.32
N GLY A 79 0.81 -8.51 -5.11
CA GLY A 79 2.08 -8.69 -5.80
C GLY A 79 3.31 -8.56 -4.89
N MET A 80 3.24 -7.73 -3.83
CA MET A 80 4.24 -7.75 -2.76
C MET A 80 4.32 -9.14 -2.13
N SER A 81 3.18 -9.74 -1.75
CA SER A 81 3.14 -11.10 -1.21
C SER A 81 3.69 -12.12 -2.19
N HIS A 82 3.37 -12.01 -3.48
CA HIS A 82 3.94 -12.90 -4.51
C HIS A 82 5.48 -12.85 -4.52
N TYR A 83 6.05 -11.65 -4.49
CA TYR A 83 7.51 -11.47 -4.45
C TYR A 83 8.15 -12.03 -3.18
N LEU A 84 7.57 -11.75 -2.01
CA LEU A 84 8.09 -12.22 -0.73
C LEU A 84 8.07 -13.75 -0.65
N ILE A 85 7.01 -14.37 -1.13
CA ILE A 85 6.87 -15.83 -1.12
C ILE A 85 7.81 -16.44 -2.17
N ALA A 86 7.67 -16.07 -3.45
CA ALA A 86 8.35 -16.76 -4.54
C ALA A 86 9.85 -16.45 -4.64
N ARG A 87 10.27 -15.23 -4.29
CA ARG A 87 11.66 -14.80 -4.46
C ARG A 87 12.42 -14.65 -3.15
N LYS A 88 11.73 -14.56 -2.02
CA LYS A 88 12.37 -14.49 -0.69
C LYS A 88 12.12 -15.72 0.18
N GLY A 89 11.27 -16.65 -0.25
CA GLY A 89 10.99 -17.87 0.51
C GLY A 89 10.39 -17.59 1.88
N MET A 90 9.62 -16.51 2.01
CA MET A 90 9.01 -16.13 3.28
C MET A 90 7.78 -16.98 3.58
N GLU A 91 7.65 -17.37 4.85
CA GLU A 91 6.50 -18.10 5.38
C GLU A 91 5.37 -17.15 5.81
N ALA A 92 4.18 -17.70 6.09
CA ALA A 92 2.94 -16.93 6.23
C ALA A 92 3.03 -15.80 7.27
N ALA A 93 3.58 -16.09 8.45
CA ALA A 93 3.76 -15.09 9.51
C ALA A 93 4.69 -13.93 9.09
N GLN A 94 5.75 -14.23 8.32
CA GLN A 94 6.68 -13.21 7.84
C GLN A 94 6.03 -12.33 6.77
N VAL A 95 5.28 -12.94 5.85
CA VAL A 95 4.52 -12.23 4.80
C VAL A 95 3.48 -11.32 5.44
N ARG A 96 2.71 -11.84 6.40
CA ARG A 96 1.70 -11.08 7.15
C ARG A 96 2.32 -9.84 7.79
N GLY A 97 3.38 -10.03 8.58
CA GLY A 97 4.04 -8.91 9.26
C GLY A 97 4.65 -7.90 8.29
N ALA A 98 5.15 -8.32 7.13
CA ALA A 98 5.65 -7.41 6.10
C ALA A 98 4.51 -6.57 5.47
N VAL A 99 3.36 -7.19 5.20
CA VAL A 99 2.18 -6.52 4.65
C VAL A 99 1.60 -5.52 5.65
N GLU A 100 1.41 -5.91 6.91
CA GLU A 100 0.89 -5.02 7.96
C GLU A 100 1.80 -3.80 8.15
N ARG A 101 3.13 -3.99 8.20
CA ARG A 101 4.09 -2.88 8.27
C ARG A 101 4.01 -1.96 7.07
N TRP A 102 3.85 -2.51 5.86
CA TRP A 102 3.72 -1.69 4.66
C TRP A 102 2.40 -0.89 4.65
N ILE A 103 1.29 -1.51 5.02
CA ILE A 103 -0.02 -0.84 5.15
C ILE A 103 0.06 0.31 6.16
N ALA A 104 0.68 0.09 7.32
CA ALA A 104 0.87 1.14 8.32
C ALA A 104 1.77 2.27 7.82
N ALA A 105 2.81 1.96 7.05
CA ALA A 105 3.73 2.96 6.50
C ALA A 105 3.07 3.87 5.45
N ILE A 106 2.21 3.34 4.59
CA ILE A 106 1.56 4.14 3.52
C ILE A 106 0.40 5.01 4.04
N ASN A 107 -0.13 4.68 5.22
CA ASN A 107 -1.14 5.48 5.90
C ASN A 107 -0.96 5.41 7.43
N PRO A 108 -0.06 6.23 7.99
CA PRO A 108 0.23 6.23 9.43
C PRO A 108 -0.96 6.58 10.32
N ALA A 109 -1.95 7.30 9.78
CA ALA A 109 -3.19 7.62 10.48
C ALA A 109 -4.18 6.44 10.55
N GLY A 110 -3.89 5.34 9.85
CA GLY A 110 -4.76 4.18 9.76
C GLY A 110 -5.87 4.33 8.71
N PHE A 111 -6.40 3.19 8.29
CA PHE A 111 -7.54 3.13 7.38
C PHE A 111 -8.84 2.90 8.17
N SER A 112 -9.95 3.46 7.71
CA SER A 112 -11.24 3.33 8.40
C SER A 112 -11.87 1.94 8.26
N GLY A 113 -11.43 1.14 7.27
CA GLY A 113 -12.14 -0.07 6.89
C GLY A 113 -13.45 0.19 6.15
N GLN A 114 -13.79 1.45 5.85
CA GLN A 114 -15.05 1.86 5.19
C GLN A 114 -14.82 2.69 3.92
N ALA A 115 -13.56 2.92 3.55
CA ALA A 115 -13.18 3.77 2.43
C ALA A 115 -13.85 3.35 1.10
N CYS A 116 -14.12 2.07 0.86
CA CYS A 116 -14.84 1.62 -0.33
C CYS A 116 -16.27 2.18 -0.39
N HIS A 117 -16.99 2.20 0.73
CA HIS A 117 -18.37 2.66 0.81
C HIS A 117 -18.48 4.19 0.84
N GLU A 118 -17.42 4.87 1.29
CA GLU A 118 -17.37 6.33 1.45
C GLU A 118 -16.73 7.06 0.24
N GLY A 119 -16.53 6.38 -0.88
CA GLY A 119 -15.95 6.99 -2.08
C GLY A 119 -14.43 7.21 -2.03
N GLY A 120 -13.71 6.43 -1.22
CA GLY A 120 -12.26 6.51 -1.05
C GLY A 120 -11.42 6.03 -2.25
N CYS A 121 -12.06 5.50 -3.30
CA CYS A 121 -11.37 5.03 -4.50
C CYS A 121 -10.54 6.12 -5.20
N GLY A 122 -11.00 7.36 -5.17
CA GLY A 122 -10.33 8.52 -5.75
C GLY A 122 -9.29 9.19 -4.83
N ARG A 123 -8.97 8.61 -3.67
CA ARG A 123 -8.09 9.22 -2.67
C ARG A 123 -6.74 8.51 -2.58
N ALA A 124 -5.73 9.27 -2.17
CA ALA A 124 -4.42 8.74 -1.81
C ALA A 124 -4.46 7.86 -0.55
N PHE A 125 -3.48 6.96 -0.40
CA PHE A 125 -3.39 6.05 0.76
C PHE A 125 -3.46 6.79 2.11
N HIS A 126 -2.61 7.81 2.30
CA HIS A 126 -2.55 8.62 3.52
C HIS A 126 -3.80 9.49 3.78
N LYS A 127 -4.75 9.52 2.85
CA LYS A 127 -6.05 10.20 2.98
C LYS A 127 -7.20 9.19 3.07
N ASN A 128 -6.94 8.02 3.66
CA ASN A 128 -7.91 6.93 3.78
C ASN A 128 -8.48 6.51 2.40
N GLY A 129 -7.60 6.36 1.41
CA GLY A 129 -7.95 5.96 0.04
C GLY A 129 -7.21 4.71 -0.43
N CYS A 130 -7.64 4.15 -1.55
CA CYS A 130 -7.00 2.95 -2.10
C CYS A 130 -5.97 3.24 -3.21
N GLY A 131 -5.63 4.52 -3.42
CA GLY A 131 -4.63 4.95 -4.40
C GLY A 131 -5.08 4.83 -5.86
N GLY A 132 -6.38 4.71 -6.10
CA GLY A 132 -6.98 4.56 -7.43
C GLY A 132 -7.34 3.11 -7.79
N MET A 133 -8.16 2.99 -8.83
CA MET A 133 -8.59 1.70 -9.39
C MET A 133 -7.78 1.28 -10.64
N ASN A 134 -7.11 2.25 -11.26
CA ASN A 134 -6.32 2.04 -12.47
C ASN A 134 -4.83 2.06 -12.11
N GLU A 135 -4.11 1.00 -12.47
CA GLU A 135 -2.68 0.81 -12.15
C GLU A 135 -1.74 1.81 -12.83
N ASP A 136 -2.15 2.36 -13.98
CA ASP A 136 -1.43 3.42 -14.68
C ASP A 136 -1.67 4.79 -14.04
N ARG A 137 -2.67 4.90 -13.15
CA ARG A 137 -3.10 6.15 -12.51
C ARG A 137 -3.10 6.03 -10.99
N LEU A 138 -1.89 5.98 -10.42
CA LEU A 138 -1.69 6.04 -8.97
C LEU A 138 -1.99 7.43 -8.39
N ILE A 139 -2.92 7.46 -7.44
CA ILE A 139 -3.29 8.65 -6.67
C ILE A 139 -2.48 8.64 -5.37
N LEU A 140 -1.56 9.60 -5.22
CA LEU A 140 -0.68 9.71 -4.05
C LEU A 140 -0.73 11.09 -3.38
N ARG A 141 -1.60 12.00 -3.85
CA ARG A 141 -1.84 13.35 -3.31
C ARG A 141 -3.32 13.68 -3.31
#